data_AF-A0A081AF31-F1
#
_entry.id   AF-A0A081AF31-F1
#
_cell.length_a   1.000
_cell.length_b   1.000
_cell.length_c   1.000
_cell.angle_alpha   90.00
_cell.angle_beta   90.00
_cell.angle_gamma   90.00
#
_symmetry.space_group_name_H-M   'P 1'
#
loop_
_entity.id
_entity.type
_entity.pdbx_description
1 polymer ?
#
loop_
_entity_poly.entity_id
_entity_poly.type
_entity_poly.pdbx_seq_one_letter_code
_entity_poly.pdbx_strand_id
1 'polypeptide(L)'
;DDDFEAATERWGDVLQWPKGTFAAGNIFDIKTEAGTKLPAQTLEAMSFHYDGMFKKKTPESTELGDPPVFMFFHCVEASPPEDDPKNGNTIITDTRRLLSALPESTVERLKNISLTYRTSLFEYQDRVHTSPVVVAHPMTGELALRFHEPWGPEKTKMHPTYVRSVGYNPSSGETDKDVEFVTETLQERLYSEKFAHWHQWVKGEFVVMDNISQLHARSVLGLGGRHMRRIHFN
;
A
#
# COMPACT_ATOMS: atom_id res chain seq x y z
N ASP A 1 -3.08 12.28 27.59
CA ASP A 1 -4.09 12.40 26.52
C ASP A 1 -3.61 13.37 25.45
N ASP A 2 -2.43 13.11 24.87
CA ASP A 2 -2.04 13.83 23.66
C ASP A 2 -2.97 13.39 22.53
N ASP A 3 -3.53 14.36 21.80
CA ASP A 3 -4.32 14.12 20.60
C ASP A 3 -3.46 13.36 19.57
N PHE A 4 -4.01 12.33 18.93
CA PHE A 4 -3.31 11.43 18.00
C PHE A 4 -2.54 12.21 16.91
N GLU A 5 -3.10 13.34 16.49
CA GLU A 5 -2.49 14.30 15.57
C GLU A 5 -1.33 15.08 16.21
N ALA A 6 -1.56 15.69 17.38
CA ALA A 6 -0.54 16.46 18.10
C ALA A 6 0.69 15.61 18.49
N ALA A 7 0.51 14.32 18.77
CA ALA A 7 1.62 13.39 18.99
C ALA A 7 2.45 13.20 17.71
N THR A 8 1.80 13.11 16.55
CA THR A 8 2.47 12.90 15.26
C THR A 8 3.24 14.14 14.81
N GLU A 9 2.69 15.34 15.04
CA GLU A 9 3.35 16.62 14.74
C GLU A 9 4.68 16.82 15.48
N ARG A 10 4.91 16.09 16.60
CA ARG A 10 6.19 16.12 17.31
C ARG A 10 7.26 15.23 16.67
N TRP A 11 6.88 14.31 15.78
CA TRP A 11 7.78 13.35 15.15
C TRP A 11 8.20 13.75 13.75
N GLY A 12 7.36 14.49 13.03
CA GLY A 12 7.63 14.88 11.66
C GLY A 12 6.51 15.71 11.05
N ASP A 13 6.66 15.99 9.76
CA ASP A 13 5.71 16.81 9.01
C ASP A 13 4.48 15.98 8.64
N VAL A 14 3.35 16.27 9.30
CA VAL A 14 2.08 15.60 9.01
C VAL A 14 1.60 15.98 7.60
N LEU A 15 1.31 14.95 6.78
CA LEU A 15 0.85 15.14 5.42
C LEU A 15 -0.66 15.33 5.35
N GLN A 16 -1.06 16.43 4.74
CA GLN A 16 -2.47 16.73 4.52
C GLN A 16 -3.05 15.90 3.38
N TRP A 17 -4.28 15.43 3.59
CA TRP A 17 -5.14 14.97 2.51
C TRP A 17 -5.84 16.17 1.87
N PRO A 18 -6.16 16.14 0.56
CA PRO A 18 -6.90 17.22 -0.06
C PRO A 18 -8.21 17.50 0.71
N LYS A 19 -8.55 18.78 0.93
CA LYS A 19 -9.77 19.15 1.67
C LYS A 19 -11.00 18.45 1.08
N GLY A 20 -11.81 17.84 1.96
CA GLY A 20 -13.01 17.09 1.58
C GLY A 20 -12.75 15.64 1.14
N THR A 21 -11.49 15.16 1.14
CA THR A 21 -11.19 13.74 0.89
C THR A 21 -11.65 12.86 2.04
N PHE A 22 -11.44 13.30 3.29
CA PHE A 22 -11.83 12.59 4.51
C PHE A 22 -12.47 13.53 5.54
N ALA A 23 -13.25 12.96 6.47
CA ALA A 23 -14.10 13.70 7.39
C ALA A 23 -13.35 14.57 8.42
N ALA A 24 -12.05 14.32 8.68
CA ALA A 24 -11.31 14.95 9.78
C ALA A 24 -9.85 15.28 9.43
N GLY A 25 -9.61 16.37 8.70
CA GLY A 25 -8.27 16.97 8.58
C GLY A 25 -7.19 15.99 8.10
N ASN A 26 -6.12 15.82 8.90
CA ASN A 26 -5.00 14.93 8.59
C ASN A 26 -5.24 13.46 8.98
N ILE A 27 -6.31 13.17 9.71
CA ILE A 27 -6.65 11.83 10.17
C ILE A 27 -7.55 11.15 9.14
N PHE A 28 -7.04 10.09 8.53
CA PHE A 28 -7.88 9.21 7.73
C PHE A 28 -8.60 8.20 8.63
N ASP A 29 -9.92 8.35 8.73
CA ASP A 29 -10.80 7.43 9.44
C ASP A 29 -11.18 6.24 8.52
N ILE A 30 -10.55 5.10 8.78
CA ILE A 30 -10.71 3.86 8.03
C ILE A 30 -11.70 2.98 8.79
N LYS A 31 -12.98 3.30 8.62
CA LYS A 31 -14.09 2.52 9.14
C LYS A 31 -14.77 1.75 8.01
N THR A 32 -15.10 0.49 8.26
CA THR A 32 -15.89 -0.28 7.29
C THR A 32 -17.25 0.38 7.05
N GLU A 33 -17.59 0.60 5.78
CA GLU A 33 -18.80 1.33 5.39
C GLU A 33 -19.46 0.71 4.16
N ALA A 34 -20.79 0.53 4.21
CA ALA A 34 -21.56 0.03 3.10
C ALA A 34 -21.66 1.09 1.98
N GLY A 35 -21.41 0.69 0.74
CA GLY A 35 -21.51 1.61 -0.42
C GLY A 35 -20.34 2.60 -0.55
N THR A 36 -19.29 2.46 0.26
CA THR A 36 -18.05 3.26 0.11
C THR A 36 -17.42 3.07 -1.27
N LYS A 37 -16.77 4.12 -1.77
CA LYS A 37 -15.91 4.07 -2.97
C LYS A 37 -14.45 3.77 -2.62
N LEU A 38 -14.09 3.70 -1.34
CA LEU A 38 -12.71 3.54 -0.89
C LEU A 38 -12.40 2.07 -0.60
N PRO A 39 -11.44 1.43 -1.31
CA PRO A 39 -11.07 0.04 -1.07
C PRO A 39 -10.71 -0.26 0.39
N ALA A 40 -10.06 0.68 1.08
CA ALA A 40 -9.66 0.56 2.48
C ALA A 40 -10.85 0.37 3.46
N GLN A 41 -12.04 0.82 3.07
CA GLN A 41 -13.27 0.77 3.89
C GLN A 41 -14.18 -0.40 3.50
N THR A 42 -13.83 -1.21 2.50
CA THR A 42 -14.62 -2.40 2.13
C THR A 42 -14.28 -3.61 2.99
N LEU A 43 -14.98 -4.73 2.76
CA LEU A 43 -14.68 -6.05 3.32
C LEU A 43 -13.75 -6.91 2.43
N GLU A 44 -13.48 -6.47 1.20
CA GLU A 44 -12.66 -7.24 0.24
C GLU A 44 -11.20 -7.35 0.71
N ALA A 45 -10.47 -8.37 0.28
CA ALA A 45 -9.02 -8.35 0.45
C ALA A 45 -8.40 -7.15 -0.28
N MET A 46 -7.27 -6.67 0.22
CA MET A 46 -6.45 -5.67 -0.45
C MET A 46 -5.11 -6.29 -0.80
N SER A 47 -4.63 -6.04 -2.00
CA SER A 47 -3.37 -6.57 -2.49
C SER A 47 -2.17 -5.87 -1.85
N PHE A 48 -0.97 -6.44 -2.00
CA PHE A 48 0.24 -5.76 -1.56
C PHE A 48 0.45 -4.46 -2.34
N HIS A 49 0.65 -3.38 -1.59
CA HIS A 49 0.92 -2.04 -2.10
C HIS A 49 1.67 -1.21 -1.05
N TYR A 50 1.90 0.05 -1.38
CA TYR A 50 2.31 1.08 -0.45
C TYR A 50 1.41 2.31 -0.60
N ASP A 51 1.37 3.14 0.42
CA ASP A 51 0.51 4.32 0.41
C ASP A 51 1.11 5.48 -0.38
N GLY A 52 0.22 6.29 -0.95
CA GLY A 52 0.56 7.50 -1.70
C GLY A 52 0.90 7.28 -3.17
N MET A 53 0.84 6.04 -3.67
CA MET A 53 0.98 5.72 -5.11
C MET A 53 0.09 6.59 -6.01
N PHE A 54 -1.18 6.70 -5.64
CA PHE A 54 -2.18 7.42 -6.45
C PHE A 54 -2.53 8.79 -5.87
N LYS A 55 -1.72 9.30 -4.93
CA LYS A 55 -1.87 10.64 -4.38
C LYS A 55 -1.23 11.64 -5.34
N LYS A 56 -1.88 12.78 -5.56
CA LYS A 56 -1.26 13.91 -6.24
C LYS A 56 -0.41 14.71 -5.24
N LYS A 57 0.77 15.16 -5.67
CA LYS A 57 1.60 16.09 -4.89
C LYS A 57 0.93 17.43 -4.65
N THR A 58 0.21 17.93 -5.67
CA THR A 58 -0.62 19.14 -5.60
C THR A 58 -1.94 18.90 -6.33
N PRO A 59 -3.02 19.69 -6.08
CA PRO A 59 -4.29 19.52 -6.79
C PRO A 59 -4.16 19.55 -8.33
N GLU A 60 -3.23 20.35 -8.84
CA GLU A 60 -2.96 20.55 -10.27
C GLU A 60 -2.05 19.49 -10.87
N SER A 61 -1.34 18.71 -10.06
CA SER A 61 -0.39 17.70 -10.54
C SER A 61 -1.07 16.73 -11.50
N THR A 62 -0.46 16.50 -12.66
CA THR A 62 -0.84 15.48 -13.64
C THR A 62 -0.21 14.13 -13.31
N GLU A 63 0.98 14.16 -12.73
CA GLU A 63 1.69 12.99 -12.21
C GLU A 63 1.12 12.53 -10.86
N LEU A 64 1.13 11.22 -10.65
CA LEU A 64 0.75 10.57 -9.41
C LEU A 64 1.99 10.06 -8.67
N GLY A 65 1.92 10.07 -7.34
CA GLY A 65 2.99 9.58 -6.47
C GLY A 65 3.42 10.64 -5.48
N ASP A 66 2.90 10.56 -4.28
CA ASP A 66 3.33 11.35 -3.12
C ASP A 66 3.33 10.43 -1.87
N PRO A 67 4.20 9.41 -1.84
CA PRO A 67 4.24 8.46 -0.75
C PRO A 67 4.79 9.11 0.53
N PRO A 68 4.11 8.99 1.68
CA PRO A 68 4.71 9.36 2.96
C PRO A 68 5.89 8.45 3.29
N VAL A 69 6.81 8.94 4.11
CA VAL A 69 7.86 8.09 4.70
C VAL A 69 7.24 7.13 5.72
N PHE A 70 6.36 7.63 6.58
CA PHE A 70 5.77 6.85 7.66
C PHE A 70 4.25 6.92 7.69
N MET A 71 3.66 5.86 8.23
CA MET A 71 2.24 5.82 8.58
C MET A 71 2.11 5.55 10.08
N PHE A 72 1.23 6.28 10.74
CA PHE A 72 0.87 6.03 12.13
C PHE A 72 -0.58 5.57 12.21
N PHE A 73 -0.81 4.41 12.81
CA PHE A 73 -2.11 3.79 12.97
C PHE A 73 -2.52 3.78 14.44
N HIS A 74 -3.82 3.98 14.66
CA HIS A 74 -4.50 3.74 15.93
C HIS A 74 -5.69 2.82 15.70
N CYS A 75 -5.72 1.68 16.41
CA CYS A 75 -6.85 0.77 16.38
C CYS A 75 -7.97 1.25 17.31
N VAL A 76 -9.03 1.83 16.75
CA VAL A 76 -10.20 2.24 17.55
C VAL A 76 -11.06 1.02 17.88
N GLU A 77 -11.23 0.12 16.92
CA GLU A 77 -11.96 -1.14 17.07
C GLU A 77 -11.38 -2.22 16.13
N ALA A 78 -11.06 -3.39 16.71
CA ALA A 78 -10.31 -4.45 16.04
C ALA A 78 -11.17 -5.52 15.33
N SER A 79 -12.50 -5.32 15.27
CA SER A 79 -13.47 -6.31 14.75
C SER A 79 -13.02 -7.01 13.44
N PRO A 80 -13.41 -8.29 13.20
CA PRO A 80 -14.09 -9.29 14.05
C PRO A 80 -13.15 -9.99 15.08
N PRO A 81 -13.64 -10.91 15.94
CA PRO A 81 -12.83 -11.59 16.98
C PRO A 81 -11.53 -12.23 16.46
N GLU A 82 -10.52 -12.36 17.32
CA GLU A 82 -9.17 -12.86 16.97
C GLU A 82 -9.19 -14.25 16.30
N ASP A 83 -10.19 -15.09 16.60
CA ASP A 83 -10.37 -16.45 16.07
C ASP A 83 -11.22 -16.53 14.78
N ASP A 84 -11.76 -15.40 14.28
CA ASP A 84 -12.44 -15.39 13.00
C ASP A 84 -11.41 -15.52 11.85
N PRO A 85 -11.50 -16.53 10.97
CA PRO A 85 -10.62 -16.65 9.81
C PRO A 85 -10.74 -15.46 8.83
N LYS A 86 -11.73 -14.58 9.02
CA LYS A 86 -11.92 -13.30 8.32
C LYS A 86 -11.61 -12.11 9.24
N ASN A 87 -10.64 -12.22 10.13
CA ASN A 87 -10.16 -11.12 10.98
C ASN A 87 -9.60 -9.90 10.21
N GLY A 88 -9.40 -10.01 8.89
CA GLY A 88 -8.88 -8.92 8.06
C GLY A 88 -7.49 -8.44 8.49
N ASN A 89 -6.60 -9.37 8.86
CA ASN A 89 -5.19 -9.11 9.16
C ASN A 89 -4.60 -8.08 8.20
N THR A 90 -3.91 -7.08 8.76
CA THR A 90 -2.95 -6.30 7.98
C THR A 90 -1.71 -7.18 7.80
N ILE A 91 -1.34 -7.45 6.55
CA ILE A 91 -0.16 -8.26 6.22
C ILE A 91 0.95 -7.30 5.84
N ILE A 92 2.12 -7.43 6.46
CA ILE A 92 3.22 -6.47 6.33
C ILE A 92 4.49 -7.22 5.97
N THR A 93 5.18 -6.80 4.92
CA THR A 93 6.49 -7.36 4.55
C THR A 93 7.55 -6.29 4.53
N ASP A 94 8.59 -6.46 5.35
CA ASP A 94 9.82 -5.66 5.26
C ASP A 94 10.59 -6.09 4.00
N THR A 95 10.55 -5.23 3.00
CA THR A 95 11.08 -5.56 1.69
C THR A 95 12.60 -5.54 1.63
N ARG A 96 13.29 -4.92 2.60
CA ARG A 96 14.75 -4.99 2.70
C ARG A 96 15.19 -6.43 3.00
N ARG A 97 14.46 -7.10 3.91
CA ARG A 97 14.69 -8.52 4.25
C ARG A 97 14.42 -9.43 3.06
N LEU A 98 13.34 -9.16 2.33
CA LEU A 98 13.01 -9.91 1.11
C LEU A 98 14.08 -9.72 0.03
N LEU A 99 14.44 -8.47 -0.28
CA LEU A 99 15.46 -8.13 -1.27
C LEU A 99 16.80 -8.79 -0.96
N SER A 100 17.23 -8.74 0.30
CA SER A 100 18.50 -9.33 0.76
C SER A 100 18.54 -10.86 0.66
N ALA A 101 17.37 -11.51 0.60
CA ALA A 101 17.26 -12.96 0.47
C ALA A 101 17.19 -13.45 -0.99
N LEU A 102 17.10 -12.53 -1.97
CA LEU A 102 17.07 -12.87 -3.39
C LEU A 102 18.49 -13.11 -3.93
N PRO A 103 18.65 -13.93 -4.99
CA PRO A 103 19.92 -14.08 -5.68
C PRO A 103 20.43 -12.73 -6.21
N GLU A 104 21.75 -12.52 -6.22
CA GLU A 104 22.36 -11.27 -6.69
C GLU A 104 21.94 -10.91 -8.12
N SER A 105 21.91 -11.89 -9.04
CA SER A 105 21.45 -11.68 -10.41
C SER A 105 19.98 -11.24 -10.50
N THR A 106 19.13 -11.73 -9.60
CA THR A 106 17.73 -11.28 -9.47
C THR A 106 17.68 -9.84 -9.00
N VAL A 107 18.45 -9.48 -7.97
CA VAL A 107 18.53 -8.10 -7.45
C VAL A 107 19.01 -7.13 -8.53
N GLU A 108 20.07 -7.47 -9.27
CA GLU A 108 20.58 -6.63 -10.36
C GLU A 108 19.55 -6.45 -11.48
N ARG A 109 18.78 -7.49 -11.83
CA ARG A 109 17.68 -7.34 -12.79
C ARG A 109 16.59 -6.41 -12.24
N LEU A 110 16.14 -6.60 -11.00
CA LEU A 110 15.09 -5.78 -10.39
C LEU A 110 15.46 -4.29 -10.31
N LYS A 111 16.74 -3.96 -10.05
CA LYS A 111 17.24 -2.57 -10.05
C LYS A 111 17.03 -1.84 -11.39
N ASN A 112 16.93 -2.58 -12.49
CA ASN A 112 16.77 -2.02 -13.83
C ASN A 112 15.31 -1.96 -14.29
N ILE A 113 14.36 -2.42 -13.49
CA ILE A 113 12.93 -2.45 -13.85
C ILE A 113 12.20 -1.28 -13.20
N SER A 114 11.42 -0.55 -14.01
CA SER A 114 10.42 0.40 -13.55
C SER A 114 9.05 -0.02 -14.04
N LEU A 115 8.06 0.15 -13.18
CA LEU A 115 6.67 -0.23 -13.43
C LEU A 115 5.77 1.00 -13.41
N THR A 116 4.69 0.89 -14.17
CA THR A 116 3.59 1.84 -14.27
C THR A 116 2.33 1.21 -13.71
N TYR A 117 1.58 1.99 -12.95
CA TYR A 117 0.39 1.55 -12.23
C TYR A 117 -0.78 2.45 -12.61
N ARG A 118 -1.90 1.83 -12.96
CA ARG A 118 -3.14 2.54 -13.31
C ARG A 118 -4.33 1.92 -12.61
N THR A 119 -5.19 2.78 -12.09
CA THR A 119 -6.43 2.40 -11.42
C THR A 119 -7.51 3.45 -11.70
N SER A 120 -8.77 3.11 -11.48
CA SER A 120 -9.88 4.07 -11.55
C SER A 120 -10.16 4.79 -10.22
N LEU A 121 -9.39 4.47 -9.16
CA LEU A 121 -9.48 5.15 -7.86
C LEU A 121 -9.30 6.66 -8.03
N PHE A 122 -10.08 7.46 -7.30
CA PHE A 122 -10.11 8.93 -7.39
C PHE A 122 -10.42 9.48 -8.79
N GLU A 123 -11.11 8.70 -9.63
CA GLU A 123 -11.49 9.08 -11.00
C GLU A 123 -10.28 9.27 -11.94
N TYR A 124 -9.13 8.69 -11.61
CA TYR A 124 -7.86 8.84 -12.32
C TYR A 124 -7.65 7.84 -13.47
N GLN A 125 -8.71 7.54 -14.25
CA GLN A 125 -8.69 6.49 -15.29
C GLN A 125 -7.62 6.71 -16.39
N ASP A 126 -7.21 7.95 -16.59
CA ASP A 126 -6.25 8.43 -17.59
C ASP A 126 -4.84 8.68 -17.02
N ARG A 127 -4.65 8.54 -15.71
CA ARG A 127 -3.37 8.85 -15.04
C ARG A 127 -2.62 7.60 -14.64
N VAL A 128 -1.32 7.76 -14.47
CA VAL A 128 -0.40 6.68 -14.18
C VAL A 128 0.55 7.11 -13.07
N HIS A 129 0.82 6.20 -12.15
CA HIS A 129 1.95 6.29 -11.25
C HIS A 129 3.11 5.47 -11.79
N THR A 130 4.33 6.00 -11.80
CA THR A 130 5.55 5.28 -12.22
C THR A 130 6.50 5.15 -11.03
N SER A 131 7.01 3.94 -10.79
CA SER A 131 7.99 3.68 -9.74
C SER A 131 9.04 2.66 -10.21
N PRO A 132 10.33 2.86 -9.89
CA PRO A 132 11.30 1.77 -9.96
C PRO A 132 10.92 0.67 -8.96
N VAL A 133 11.29 -0.57 -9.27
CA VAL A 133 11.01 -1.73 -8.39
C VAL A 133 11.94 -1.73 -7.18
N VAL A 134 13.16 -1.20 -7.31
CA VAL A 134 14.10 -1.03 -6.20
C VAL A 134 14.33 0.46 -5.96
N VAL A 135 14.17 0.90 -4.71
CA VAL A 135 14.45 2.28 -4.27
C VAL A 135 15.45 2.29 -3.13
N ALA A 136 16.13 3.41 -2.92
CA ALA A 136 16.87 3.67 -1.69
C ALA A 136 15.98 4.39 -0.68
N HIS A 137 15.98 3.95 0.58
CA HIS A 137 15.29 4.61 1.66
C HIS A 137 15.90 6.02 1.88
N PRO A 138 15.09 7.09 1.89
CA PRO A 138 15.60 8.47 1.85
C PRO A 138 16.42 8.84 3.10
N MET A 139 16.19 8.16 4.23
CA MET A 139 16.91 8.45 5.48
C MET A 139 18.11 7.54 5.75
N THR A 140 18.08 6.29 5.25
CA THR A 140 19.09 5.27 5.62
C THR A 140 19.96 4.85 4.44
N GLY A 141 19.53 5.13 3.21
CA GLY A 141 20.19 4.66 1.98
C GLY A 141 20.01 3.17 1.69
N GLU A 142 19.36 2.41 2.58
CA GLU A 142 19.12 0.98 2.37
C GLU A 142 18.19 0.74 1.18
N LEU A 143 18.43 -0.34 0.43
CA LEU A 143 17.59 -0.68 -0.70
C LEU A 143 16.32 -1.42 -0.25
N ALA A 144 15.18 -1.02 -0.80
CA ALA A 144 13.85 -1.59 -0.55
C ALA A 144 13.11 -1.88 -1.87
N LEU A 145 12.11 -2.76 -1.83
CA LEU A 145 11.27 -3.07 -2.99
C LEU A 145 9.99 -2.22 -2.98
N ARG A 146 9.63 -1.67 -4.13
CA ARG A 146 8.37 -0.96 -4.38
C ARG A 146 7.57 -1.74 -5.41
N PHE A 147 6.38 -2.18 -5.01
CA PHE A 147 5.53 -2.98 -5.85
C PHE A 147 4.07 -2.83 -5.43
N HIS A 148 3.18 -2.81 -6.42
CA HIS A 148 1.77 -3.08 -6.21
C HIS A 148 1.42 -4.34 -6.98
N GLU A 149 0.85 -5.32 -6.30
CA GLU A 149 0.43 -6.57 -6.91
C GLU A 149 -0.66 -6.29 -7.97
N PRO A 150 -0.58 -6.89 -9.18
CA PRO A 150 -1.66 -6.86 -10.15
C PRO A 150 -2.98 -7.33 -9.54
N TRP A 151 -4.00 -6.47 -9.58
CA TRP A 151 -5.27 -6.70 -8.90
C TRP A 151 -6.44 -6.41 -9.85
N GLY A 152 -6.75 -7.39 -10.69
CA GLY A 152 -7.74 -7.25 -11.75
C GLY A 152 -9.19 -7.33 -11.28
N PRO A 153 -10.16 -7.14 -12.20
CA PRO A 153 -11.60 -7.21 -11.91
C PRO A 153 -12.06 -8.60 -11.44
N GLU A 154 -11.27 -9.64 -11.65
CA GLU A 154 -11.49 -10.98 -11.09
C GLU A 154 -11.23 -11.05 -9.58
N LYS A 155 -10.43 -10.13 -9.03
CA LYS A 155 -10.05 -10.09 -7.61
C LYS A 155 -10.75 -8.98 -6.80
N THR A 156 -11.27 -7.94 -7.45
CA THR A 156 -12.00 -6.85 -6.79
C THR A 156 -13.17 -6.35 -7.61
N LYS A 157 -14.24 -5.95 -6.91
CA LYS A 157 -15.38 -5.24 -7.53
C LYS A 157 -15.23 -3.73 -7.51
N MET A 158 -14.15 -3.22 -6.91
CA MET A 158 -13.90 -1.80 -6.69
C MET A 158 -13.09 -1.18 -7.83
N HIS A 159 -11.82 -0.90 -7.56
CA HIS A 159 -10.90 -0.22 -8.46
C HIS A 159 -9.76 -1.17 -8.82
N PRO A 160 -9.86 -1.92 -9.93
CA PRO A 160 -8.76 -2.75 -10.39
C PRO A 160 -7.46 -1.95 -10.56
N THR A 161 -6.34 -2.58 -10.26
CA THR A 161 -5.01 -1.98 -10.47
C THR A 161 -4.26 -2.78 -11.52
N TYR A 162 -3.96 -2.11 -12.63
CA TYR A 162 -3.23 -2.65 -13.77
C TYR A 162 -1.78 -2.21 -13.69
N VAL A 163 -0.88 -3.15 -13.96
CA VAL A 163 0.58 -2.96 -13.88
C VAL A 163 1.22 -3.25 -15.23
N ARG A 164 2.16 -2.42 -15.65
CA ARG A 164 2.96 -2.57 -16.88
C ARG A 164 4.39 -2.13 -16.65
N SER A 165 5.36 -2.71 -17.33
CA SER A 165 6.73 -2.18 -17.35
C SER A 165 6.81 -0.90 -18.18
N VAL A 166 7.72 -0.01 -17.78
CA VAL A 166 8.00 1.20 -18.55
C VAL A 166 8.58 0.82 -19.91
N GLY A 167 7.97 1.33 -20.99
CA GLY A 167 8.39 1.02 -22.36
C GLY A 167 7.69 -0.19 -22.99
N TYR A 168 6.87 -0.93 -22.24
CA TYR A 168 6.05 -1.99 -22.81
C TYR A 168 5.01 -1.45 -23.79
N ASN A 169 4.89 -2.09 -24.96
CA ASN A 169 3.89 -1.79 -25.97
C ASN A 169 2.71 -2.79 -25.88
N PRO A 170 1.54 -2.38 -25.38
CA PRO A 170 0.37 -3.27 -25.27
C PRO A 170 -0.18 -3.75 -26.62
N SER A 171 0.13 -3.04 -27.71
CA SER A 171 -0.31 -3.41 -29.06
C SER A 171 0.60 -4.44 -29.73
N SER A 172 1.72 -4.82 -29.11
CA SER A 172 2.64 -5.83 -29.64
C SER A 172 2.04 -7.24 -29.66
N GLY A 173 1.07 -7.52 -28.80
CA GLY A 173 0.55 -8.87 -28.56
C GLY A 173 1.48 -9.77 -27.74
N GLU A 174 2.66 -9.27 -27.36
CA GLU A 174 3.60 -9.98 -26.50
C GLU A 174 3.25 -9.83 -25.02
N THR A 175 3.63 -10.81 -24.20
CA THR A 175 3.50 -10.71 -22.74
C THR A 175 4.54 -9.74 -22.17
N ASP A 176 4.13 -8.95 -21.17
CA ASP A 176 5.03 -8.06 -20.44
C ASP A 176 5.96 -8.86 -19.51
N LYS A 177 7.10 -9.29 -20.05
CA LYS A 177 8.07 -10.18 -19.38
C LYS A 177 8.67 -9.61 -18.10
N ASP A 178 8.70 -8.29 -17.97
CA ASP A 178 9.23 -7.65 -16.75
C ASP A 178 8.18 -7.62 -15.65
N VAL A 179 6.91 -7.37 -15.97
CA VAL A 179 5.82 -7.53 -14.98
C VAL A 179 5.69 -8.98 -14.53
N GLU A 180 5.75 -9.93 -15.47
CA GLU A 180 5.74 -11.36 -15.17
C GLU A 180 6.88 -11.73 -14.22
N PHE A 181 8.11 -11.38 -14.58
CA PHE A 181 9.29 -11.63 -13.75
C PHE A 181 9.19 -11.02 -12.35
N VAL A 182 8.76 -9.75 -12.23
CA VAL A 182 8.61 -9.10 -10.92
C VAL A 182 7.51 -9.78 -10.10
N THR A 183 6.38 -10.12 -10.72
CA THR A 183 5.25 -10.76 -10.04
C THR A 183 5.63 -12.15 -9.53
N GLU A 184 6.22 -13.00 -10.36
CA GLU A 184 6.71 -14.33 -9.97
C GLU A 184 7.80 -14.27 -8.90
N THR A 185 8.65 -13.25 -8.97
CA THR A 185 9.72 -13.05 -7.98
C THR A 185 9.15 -12.64 -6.62
N LEU A 186 8.10 -11.82 -6.58
CA LEU A 186 7.67 -11.15 -5.34
C LEU A 186 6.39 -11.73 -4.73
N GLN A 187 5.36 -12.00 -5.52
CA GLN A 187 3.98 -12.14 -5.02
C GLN A 187 3.86 -13.20 -3.93
N GLU A 188 4.24 -14.46 -4.18
CA GLU A 188 4.12 -15.52 -3.17
C GLU A 188 4.98 -15.25 -1.93
N ARG A 189 6.18 -14.66 -2.12
CA ARG A 189 7.09 -14.35 -1.01
C ARG A 189 6.51 -13.27 -0.12
N LEU A 190 5.84 -12.27 -0.70
CA LEU A 190 5.16 -11.20 0.05
C LEU A 190 4.09 -11.76 1.00
N TYR A 191 3.41 -12.86 0.66
CA TYR A 191 2.42 -13.49 1.53
C TYR A 191 2.99 -14.59 2.44
N SER A 192 4.23 -15.03 2.23
CA SER A 192 4.82 -16.15 2.97
C SER A 192 5.14 -15.80 4.41
N GLU A 193 4.91 -16.72 5.35
CA GLU A 193 5.27 -16.56 6.77
C GLU A 193 6.77 -16.28 7.01
N LYS A 194 7.61 -16.60 6.02
CA LYS A 194 9.04 -16.30 6.07
C LYS A 194 9.33 -14.80 6.04
N PHE A 195 8.52 -14.02 5.31
CA PHE A 195 8.77 -12.60 5.06
C PHE A 195 7.64 -11.69 5.58
N ALA A 196 6.40 -12.19 5.62
CA ALA A 196 5.24 -11.44 6.06
C ALA A 196 4.97 -11.61 7.55
N HIS A 197 4.71 -10.48 8.21
CA HIS A 197 4.04 -10.41 9.50
C HIS A 197 2.53 -10.24 9.29
N TRP A 198 1.75 -11.16 9.84
CA TRP A 198 0.28 -11.12 9.79
C TRP A 198 -0.21 -10.48 11.09
N HIS A 199 -0.42 -9.17 11.06
CA HIS A 199 -0.77 -8.41 12.24
C HIS A 199 -2.26 -8.56 12.57
N GLN A 200 -2.53 -9.10 13.75
CA GLN A 200 -3.86 -9.10 14.38
C GLN A 200 -3.97 -7.83 15.23
N TRP A 201 -4.99 -7.02 14.95
CA TRP A 201 -5.16 -5.76 15.65
C TRP A 201 -5.75 -5.99 17.05
N VAL A 202 -5.33 -5.18 18.01
CA VAL A 202 -5.84 -5.09 19.37
C VAL A 202 -6.37 -3.68 19.60
N LYS A 203 -7.57 -3.58 20.15
CA LYS A 203 -8.21 -2.31 20.44
C LYS A 203 -7.32 -1.41 21.31
N GLY A 204 -7.17 -0.15 20.89
CA GLY A 204 -6.38 0.88 21.55
C GLY A 204 -4.89 0.84 21.24
N GLU A 205 -4.41 -0.12 20.43
CA GLU A 205 -3.00 -0.16 20.07
C GLU A 205 -2.63 0.90 19.04
N PHE A 206 -1.32 1.18 19.01
CA PHE A 206 -0.71 2.13 18.09
C PHE A 206 0.44 1.44 17.34
N VAL A 207 0.49 1.64 16.03
CA VAL A 207 1.52 1.04 15.16
C VAL A 207 2.09 2.09 14.23
N VAL A 208 3.42 2.20 14.20
CA VAL A 208 4.14 2.99 13.20
C VAL A 208 4.67 2.04 12.12
N MET A 209 4.47 2.39 10.86
CA MET A 209 4.97 1.66 9.71
C MET A 209 5.89 2.54 8.87
N ASP A 210 7.02 1.97 8.47
CA ASP A 210 7.91 2.54 7.45
C ASP A 210 7.32 2.23 6.08
N ASN A 211 6.63 3.21 5.50
CA ASN A 211 5.95 3.06 4.22
C ASN A 211 6.92 3.02 3.03
N ILE A 212 8.21 3.31 3.22
CA ILE A 212 9.20 3.19 2.14
C ILE A 212 9.73 1.76 2.08
N SER A 213 10.11 1.20 3.22
CA SER A 213 10.71 -0.13 3.31
C SER A 213 9.68 -1.26 3.40
N GLN A 214 8.44 -0.98 3.75
CA GLN A 214 7.40 -2.00 3.94
C GLN A 214 6.32 -1.90 2.88
N LEU A 215 5.89 -3.07 2.38
CA LEU A 215 4.63 -3.20 1.63
C LEU A 215 3.58 -3.81 2.55
N HIS A 216 2.33 -3.47 2.30
CA HIS A 216 1.22 -3.97 3.10
C HIS A 216 0.02 -4.38 2.25
N ALA A 217 -0.73 -5.33 2.78
CA ALA A 217 -1.95 -5.90 2.21
C ALA A 217 -2.99 -6.08 3.34
N ARG A 218 -4.19 -6.53 2.97
CA ARG A 218 -5.22 -6.93 3.94
C ARG A 218 -5.87 -8.22 3.51
N SER A 219 -6.00 -9.18 4.41
CA SER A 219 -6.86 -10.36 4.16
C SER A 219 -8.35 -9.96 4.13
N VAL A 220 -9.22 -10.90 3.77
CA VAL A 220 -10.67 -10.65 3.77
C VAL A 220 -11.13 -10.29 5.19
N LEU A 221 -11.96 -9.26 5.30
CA LEU A 221 -12.51 -8.79 6.57
C LEU A 221 -13.95 -9.31 6.74
N GLY A 222 -14.27 -9.77 7.95
CA GLY A 222 -15.57 -10.30 8.31
C GLY A 222 -16.62 -9.20 8.51
N LEU A 223 -17.89 -9.59 8.66
CA LEU A 223 -19.02 -8.66 8.68
C LEU A 223 -18.97 -7.64 9.84
N GLY A 224 -18.19 -7.90 10.88
CA GLY A 224 -17.94 -6.93 11.96
C GLY A 224 -17.22 -5.66 11.50
N GLY A 225 -16.55 -5.71 10.34
CA GLY A 225 -15.73 -4.61 9.84
C GLY A 225 -14.60 -4.26 10.80
N ARG A 226 -13.89 -3.15 10.60
CA ARG A 226 -12.91 -2.61 11.56
C ARG A 226 -12.95 -1.09 11.59
N HIS A 227 -12.39 -0.50 12.64
CA HIS A 227 -12.23 0.96 12.74
C HIS A 227 -10.79 1.31 13.11
N MET A 228 -10.07 1.85 12.14
CA MET A 228 -8.71 2.35 12.29
C MET A 228 -8.67 3.85 12.02
N ARG A 229 -7.73 4.54 12.66
CA ARG A 229 -7.33 5.89 12.28
C ARG A 229 -5.90 5.84 11.76
N ARG A 230 -5.60 6.59 10.70
CA ARG A 230 -4.28 6.63 10.10
C ARG A 230 -3.84 8.07 9.83
N ILE A 231 -2.60 8.39 10.18
CA ILE A 231 -1.92 9.64 9.80
C ILE A 231 -0.71 9.30 8.94
N HIS A 232 -0.44 10.13 7.94
CA HIS A 232 0.76 10.09 7.11
C HIS A 232 1.72 11.19 7.54
N PHE A 233 3.01 10.90 7.63
CA PHE A 233 4.02 11.89 8.00
C PHE A 233 5.39 11.58 7.39
N ASN A 234 6.24 12.61 7.31
CA ASN A 234 7.63 12.54 6.84
C ASN A 234 8.62 12.89 7.95
#